data_AF-A0A2H0QY01-F1
#
_entry.id   AF-A0A2H0QY01-F1
#
_cell.length_a   1.000
_cell.length_b   1.000
_cell.length_c   1.000
_cell.angle_alpha   90.00
_cell.angle_beta   90.00
_cell.angle_gamma   90.00
#
_symmetry.space_group_name_H-M   'P 1'
#
loop_
_entity.id
_entity.type
_entity.pdbx_description
1 polymer ?
#
loop_
_entity_poly.entity_id
_entity_poly.type
_entity_poly.pdbx_seq_one_letter_code
_entity_poly.pdbx_strand_id
1 'polypeptide(L)'
;MESPDEIGNIPDIPGQVQLGNGNNARLVQMGNNNYAGQYQNGNFNIAEVVSMGYGNVAIQVQEGDGNTNNLSQEGDFNSSADLQYGNGNTINKEQIGDFNSSRVTQVGNGATITIIEVSP
;
A
#
# COMPACT_ATOMS: atom_id res chain seq x y z
N MET A 1 -32.09 -0.09 4.33
CA MET A 1 -31.03 -0.72 5.12
C MET A 1 -30.13 -1.39 4.12
N GLU A 2 -29.04 -0.74 3.74
CA GLU A 2 -28.06 -1.32 2.82
C GLU A 2 -26.85 -1.85 3.60
N SER A 3 -26.31 -2.91 3.03
CA SER A 3 -25.30 -3.85 3.48
C SER A 3 -23.93 -3.18 3.74
N PRO A 4 -23.10 -3.71 4.67
CA PRO A 4 -21.74 -3.23 4.91
C PRO A 4 -20.79 -3.72 3.80
N ASP A 5 -20.89 -3.14 2.61
CA ASP A 5 -19.97 -3.37 1.50
C ASP A 5 -18.96 -2.21 1.39
N GLU A 6 -18.14 -2.00 2.42
CA GLU A 6 -16.95 -1.13 2.40
C GLU A 6 -15.75 -1.79 1.67
N ILE A 7 -15.99 -2.32 0.46
CA ILE A 7 -14.92 -2.81 -0.45
C ILE A 7 -15.17 -2.31 -1.89
N GLY A 8 -16.20 -1.48 -2.12
CA GLY A 8 -16.69 -1.17 -3.46
C GLY A 8 -16.20 0.11 -4.14
N ASN A 9 -15.42 0.97 -3.47
CA ASN A 9 -15.02 2.27 -4.01
C ASN A 9 -13.60 2.68 -3.55
N ILE A 10 -12.60 1.81 -3.74
CA ILE A 10 -11.22 2.34 -3.81
C ILE A 10 -11.15 3.00 -5.18
N PRO A 11 -11.05 4.35 -5.28
CA PRO A 11 -10.89 4.98 -6.58
C PRO A 11 -9.64 4.38 -7.22
N ASP A 12 -9.68 4.18 -8.53
CA ASP A 12 -8.43 4.02 -9.27
C ASP A 12 -7.64 5.32 -9.03
N ILE A 13 -6.66 5.28 -8.13
CA ILE A 13 -5.80 6.42 -7.82
C ILE A 13 -4.49 6.21 -8.60
N PRO A 14 -4.40 6.67 -9.86
CA PRO A 14 -3.11 6.90 -10.47
C PRO A 14 -2.49 8.11 -9.75
N GLY A 15 -1.58 7.84 -8.81
CA GLY A 15 -0.80 8.87 -8.14
C GLY A 15 -0.92 8.92 -6.61
N GLN A 16 -0.40 10.01 -6.05
CA GLN A 16 -0.28 10.26 -4.62
C GLN A 16 -1.35 11.26 -4.18
N VAL A 17 -2.23 10.84 -3.26
CA VAL A 17 -3.26 11.69 -2.66
C VAL A 17 -3.03 11.77 -1.16
N GLN A 18 -2.91 12.99 -0.64
CA GLN A 18 -2.67 13.27 0.77
C GLN A 18 -3.69 14.28 1.28
N LEU A 19 -4.48 13.88 2.27
CA LEU A 19 -5.44 14.72 2.97
C LEU A 19 -5.02 14.82 4.45
N GLY A 20 -4.81 16.03 4.94
CA GLY A 20 -4.28 16.31 6.28
C GLY A 20 -2.85 16.86 6.26
N ASN A 21 -2.19 16.91 7.43
CA ASN A 21 -0.90 17.59 7.58
C ASN A 21 0.25 16.60 7.84
N GLY A 22 1.42 16.87 7.24
CA GLY A 22 2.65 16.13 7.54
C GLY A 22 2.69 14.70 6.99
N ASN A 23 1.81 14.35 6.05
CA ASN A 23 1.88 13.06 5.37
C ASN A 23 3.08 13.02 4.41
N ASN A 24 3.78 11.89 4.39
CA ASN A 24 4.85 11.60 3.44
C ASN A 24 4.43 10.41 2.58
N ALA A 25 4.41 10.60 1.26
CA ALA A 25 4.25 9.50 0.34
C ALA A 25 5.36 9.56 -0.71
N ARG A 26 5.96 8.40 -0.97
CA ARG A 26 7.04 8.20 -1.92
C ARG A 26 6.71 7.00 -2.79
N LEU A 27 6.73 7.22 -4.09
CA LEU A 27 6.63 6.18 -5.11
C LEU A 27 7.90 6.18 -5.96
N VAL A 28 8.60 5.06 -6.02
CA VAL A 28 9.72 4.83 -6.93
C VAL A 28 9.46 3.58 -7.75
N GLN A 29 9.45 3.76 -9.07
CA GLN A 29 9.25 2.69 -10.04
C GLN A 29 10.47 2.61 -10.95
N MET A 30 11.09 1.45 -11.04
CA MET A 30 12.22 1.16 -11.91
C MET A 30 11.82 0.02 -12.85
N GLY A 31 11.53 0.33 -14.11
CA GLY A 31 11.05 -0.62 -15.10
C GLY A 31 9.88 -0.06 -15.92
N ASN A 32 9.10 -0.92 -16.57
CA ASN A 32 8.04 -0.50 -17.51
C ASN A 32 6.66 -0.99 -17.04
N ASN A 33 5.61 -0.20 -17.30
CA ASN A 33 4.21 -0.55 -17.01
C ASN A 33 3.89 -0.86 -15.54
N ASN A 34 4.66 -0.34 -14.59
CA ASN A 34 4.30 -0.45 -13.18
C ASN A 34 3.21 0.56 -12.83
N TYR A 35 2.22 0.15 -12.05
CA TYR A 35 1.15 0.99 -11.54
C TYR A 35 1.23 1.07 -10.02
N ALA A 36 1.12 2.29 -9.49
CA ALA A 36 0.98 2.44 -8.06
C ALA A 36 0.09 3.62 -7.68
N GLY A 37 -0.67 3.40 -6.60
CA GLY A 37 -1.57 4.39 -6.01
C GLY A 37 -1.37 4.48 -4.50
N GLN A 38 -1.28 5.71 -3.99
CA GLN A 38 -1.12 5.97 -2.56
C GLN A 38 -2.18 6.96 -2.10
N TYR A 39 -2.94 6.59 -1.07
CA TYR A 39 -3.94 7.44 -0.43
C TYR A 39 -3.68 7.53 1.07
N GLN A 40 -3.56 8.75 1.58
CA GLN A 40 -3.35 9.04 2.99
C GLN A 40 -4.38 10.06 3.45
N ASN A 41 -5.22 9.68 4.42
CA ASN A 41 -6.19 10.56 5.07
C ASN A 41 -5.94 10.60 6.57
N GLY A 42 -5.47 11.75 7.06
CA GLY A 42 -5.03 11.96 8.43
C GLY A 42 -3.69 12.70 8.49
N ASN A 43 -3.00 12.65 9.61
CA ASN A 43 -1.75 13.37 9.83
C ASN A 43 -0.58 12.42 10.06
N PHE A 44 0.62 12.85 9.65
CA PHE A 44 1.87 12.14 9.88
C PHE A 44 1.91 10.68 9.37
N ASN A 45 1.13 10.38 8.33
CA ASN A 45 1.20 9.07 7.69
C ASN A 45 2.40 8.98 6.74
N ILE A 46 3.00 7.80 6.64
CA ILE A 46 4.13 7.49 5.76
C ILE A 46 3.73 6.33 4.84
N ALA A 47 3.78 6.54 3.53
CA ALA A 47 3.51 5.53 2.51
C ALA A 47 4.68 5.46 1.52
N GLU A 48 5.29 4.30 1.39
CA GLU A 48 6.42 4.08 0.51
C GLU A 48 6.18 2.87 -0.38
N VAL A 49 6.30 3.06 -1.69
CA VAL A 49 6.32 1.98 -2.68
C VAL A 49 7.62 2.06 -3.47
N VAL A 50 8.34 0.94 -3.50
CA VAL A 50 9.45 0.70 -4.41
C VAL A 50 9.07 -0.49 -5.28
N SER A 51 9.04 -0.30 -6.60
CA SER A 51 8.66 -1.35 -7.54
C SER A 51 9.69 -1.47 -8.66
N MET A 52 10.32 -2.63 -8.76
CA MET A 52 11.38 -2.94 -9.71
C MET A 52 10.95 -4.10 -10.61
N GLY A 53 10.88 -3.88 -11.92
CA GLY A 53 10.44 -4.89 -12.90
C GLY A 53 9.35 -4.40 -13.85
N TYR A 54 8.62 -5.33 -14.45
CA TYR A 54 7.56 -5.08 -15.43
C TYR A 54 6.17 -5.40 -14.88
N GLY A 55 5.21 -4.49 -15.06
CA GLY A 55 3.79 -4.80 -14.83
C GLY A 55 3.39 -4.97 -13.37
N ASN A 56 4.18 -4.45 -12.43
CA ASN A 56 3.87 -4.53 -11.00
C ASN A 56 2.76 -3.55 -10.60
N VAL A 57 1.91 -3.95 -9.66
CA VAL A 57 0.77 -3.18 -9.16
C VAL A 57 0.87 -3.03 -7.64
N ALA A 58 0.78 -1.80 -7.15
CA ALA A 58 0.88 -1.48 -5.72
C ALA A 58 -0.17 -0.45 -5.29
N ILE A 59 -1.05 -0.80 -4.36
CA ILE A 59 -2.05 0.13 -3.80
C ILE A 59 -1.87 0.22 -2.29
N GLN A 60 -1.72 1.44 -1.76
CA GLN A 60 -1.63 1.72 -0.33
C GLN A 60 -2.70 2.73 0.09
N VAL A 61 -3.45 2.39 1.13
CA VAL A 61 -4.50 3.24 1.72
C VAL A 61 -4.26 3.34 3.22
N GLN A 62 -4.14 4.55 3.74
CA GLN A 62 -3.95 4.84 5.17
C GLN A 62 -5.00 5.84 5.64
N GLU A 63 -5.84 5.43 6.57
CA GLU A 63 -6.85 6.27 7.20
C GLU A 63 -6.64 6.29 8.72
N GLY A 64 -6.35 7.49 9.25
CA GLY A 64 -5.95 7.72 10.63
C GLY A 64 -4.60 8.44 10.71
N ASP A 65 -4.04 8.55 11.91
CA ASP A 65 -2.81 9.31 12.16
C ASP A 65 -1.62 8.40 12.45
N GLY A 66 -0.44 8.78 11.94
CA GLY A 66 0.84 8.13 12.27
C GLY A 66 1.00 6.71 11.71
N ASN A 67 0.28 6.33 10.66
CA ASN A 67 0.43 5.03 10.03
C ASN A 67 1.67 4.99 9.12
N THR A 68 2.32 3.84 9.04
CA THR A 68 3.47 3.59 8.17
C THR A 68 3.21 2.38 7.28
N ASN A 69 3.43 2.50 5.98
CA ASN A 69 3.24 1.43 5.01
C ASN A 69 4.41 1.42 4.03
N ASN A 70 5.27 0.41 4.11
CA ASN A 70 6.41 0.23 3.23
C ASN A 70 6.20 -1.02 2.38
N LEU A 71 6.25 -0.85 1.06
CA LEU A 71 6.08 -1.92 0.08
C LEU A 71 7.28 -1.93 -0.89
N SER A 72 7.94 -3.07 -1.00
CA SER A 72 8.95 -3.37 -2.02
C SER A 72 8.49 -4.53 -2.90
N GLN A 73 8.52 -4.35 -4.21
CA GLN A 73 8.25 -5.40 -5.21
C GLN A 73 9.44 -5.50 -6.14
N GLU A 74 10.03 -6.69 -6.24
CA GLU A 74 11.13 -7.01 -7.14
C GLU A 74 10.75 -8.24 -7.98
N GLY A 75 10.72 -8.08 -9.30
CA GLY A 75 10.26 -9.09 -10.26
C GLY A 75 9.11 -8.55 -11.11
N ASP A 76 8.52 -9.41 -11.92
CA ASP A 76 7.47 -9.05 -12.87
C ASP A 76 6.08 -9.46 -12.38
N PHE A 77 5.07 -8.65 -12.70
CA PHE A 77 3.65 -8.91 -12.43
C PHE A 77 3.29 -9.16 -10.96
N ASN A 78 4.03 -8.56 -10.03
CA ASN A 78 3.69 -8.58 -8.61
C ASN A 78 2.52 -7.65 -8.32
N SER A 79 1.59 -8.06 -7.45
CA SER A 79 0.42 -7.27 -7.07
C SER A 79 0.28 -7.19 -5.55
N SER A 80 0.10 -5.96 -5.05
CA SER A 80 -0.12 -5.70 -3.62
C SER A 80 -1.21 -4.68 -3.38
N ALA A 81 -2.06 -4.94 -2.38
CA ALA A 81 -3.02 -3.97 -1.84
C ALA A 81 -2.96 -3.94 -0.31
N ASP A 82 -2.66 -2.79 0.25
CA ASP A 82 -2.46 -2.60 1.69
C ASP A 82 -3.36 -1.49 2.23
N LEU A 83 -4.14 -1.83 3.26
CA LEU A 83 -5.10 -0.93 3.88
C LEU A 83 -4.85 -0.85 5.40
N GLN A 84 -4.67 0.36 5.92
CA GLN A 84 -4.53 0.63 7.35
C GLN A 84 -5.63 1.57 7.83
N TYR A 85 -6.41 1.11 8.80
CA TYR A 85 -7.47 1.88 9.46
C TYR A 85 -7.18 2.00 10.96
N GLY A 86 -7.10 3.23 11.44
CA GLY A 86 -6.73 3.57 12.83
C GLY A 86 -5.36 4.21 12.92
N ASN A 87 -4.76 4.25 14.11
CA ASN A 87 -3.59 5.09 14.38
C ASN A 87 -2.34 4.29 14.72
N GLY A 88 -1.18 4.74 14.24
CA GLY A 88 0.12 4.16 14.60
C GLY A 88 0.33 2.74 14.06
N ASN A 89 -0.36 2.35 13.00
CA ASN A 89 -0.22 1.03 12.40
C ASN A 89 1.01 0.98 11.49
N THR A 90 1.66 -0.19 11.40
CA THR A 90 2.81 -0.41 10.52
C THR A 90 2.59 -1.64 9.64
N ILE A 91 2.72 -1.47 8.31
CA ILE A 91 2.84 -2.56 7.34
C ILE A 91 4.22 -2.48 6.72
N ASN A 92 4.97 -3.59 6.75
CA ASN A 92 6.17 -3.77 5.96
C ASN A 92 5.97 -4.97 5.04
N LYS A 93 6.11 -4.76 3.74
CA LYS A 93 5.88 -5.79 2.74
C LYS A 93 7.01 -5.85 1.72
N GLU A 94 7.45 -7.06 1.45
CA GLU A 94 8.46 -7.39 0.45
C GLU A 94 7.95 -8.55 -0.42
N GLN A 95 7.94 -8.36 -1.74
CA GLN A 95 7.61 -9.39 -2.73
C GLN A 95 8.80 -9.55 -3.68
N ILE A 96 9.38 -10.76 -3.72
CA ILE A 96 10.54 -11.09 -4.56
C ILE A 96 10.16 -12.23 -5.50
N GLY A 97 10.52 -12.09 -6.78
CA GLY A 97 10.15 -13.04 -7.84
C GLY A 97 8.91 -12.57 -8.59
N ASP A 98 8.40 -13.42 -9.49
CA ASP A 98 7.30 -13.03 -10.38
C ASP A 98 5.94 -13.46 -9.82
N PHE A 99 4.88 -12.75 -10.20
CA PHE A 99 3.48 -13.11 -9.92
C PHE A 99 3.08 -13.25 -8.44
N ASN A 100 3.80 -12.59 -7.52
CA ASN A 100 3.38 -12.55 -6.10
C ASN A 100 2.10 -11.75 -5.94
N SER A 101 1.21 -12.18 -5.04
CA SER A 101 -0.07 -11.52 -4.83
C SER A 101 -0.45 -11.50 -3.35
N SER A 102 -0.53 -10.29 -2.79
CA SER A 102 -0.84 -10.14 -1.38
C SER A 102 -1.82 -9.00 -1.12
N ARG A 103 -2.69 -9.20 -0.12
CA ARG A 103 -3.60 -8.19 0.38
C ARG A 103 -3.51 -8.12 1.90
N VAL A 104 -3.28 -6.93 2.44
CA VAL A 104 -3.28 -6.68 3.89
C VAL A 104 -4.37 -5.70 4.23
N THR A 105 -5.09 -6.00 5.30
CA THR A 105 -5.98 -5.06 5.95
C THR A 105 -5.67 -5.08 7.44
N GLN A 106 -5.27 -3.92 7.95
CA GLN A 106 -4.94 -3.71 9.35
C GLN A 106 -5.94 -2.74 9.94
N VAL A 107 -6.67 -3.17 10.96
CA VAL A 107 -7.67 -2.36 11.66
C VAL A 107 -7.31 -2.32 13.14
N GLY A 108 -7.30 -1.12 13.73
CA GLY A 108 -6.96 -0.91 15.14
C GLY A 108 -5.82 0.08 15.31
N ASN A 109 -5.18 0.08 16.47
CA ASN A 109 -4.11 1.02 16.78
C ASN A 109 -2.82 0.30 17.17
N GLY A 110 -1.68 0.79 16.71
CA GLY A 110 -0.36 0.34 17.16
C GLY A 110 0.02 -1.08 16.74
N ALA A 111 -0.64 -1.65 15.73
CA ALA A 111 -0.32 -2.99 15.26
C ALA A 111 0.80 -2.96 14.21
N THR A 112 1.58 -4.04 14.11
CA THR A 112 2.59 -4.22 13.06
C THR A 112 2.33 -5.51 12.30
N ILE A 113 2.31 -5.44 10.97
CA ILE A 113 2.25 -6.58 10.06
C ILE A 113 3.51 -6.57 9.19
N THR A 114 4.17 -7.72 9.09
CA THR A 114 5.27 -7.94 8.16
C THR A 114 4.91 -9.08 7.22
N ILE A 115 5.05 -8.85 5.92
CA ILE A 115 4.86 -9.86 4.88
C ILE A 115 6.12 -9.93 4.03
N ILE A 116 6.62 -11.15 3.83
CA ILE A 116 7.69 -11.44 2.90
C ILE A 116 7.17 -12.57 2.03
N GLU A 117 7.00 -12.31 0.74
CA GLU A 117 6.54 -13.26 -0.26
C GLU A 117 7.67 -13.48 -1.26
N VAL A 118 8.07 -14.73 -1.45
CA VAL A 118 9.14 -15.09 -2.38
C VAL A 118 8.62 -16.17 -3.31
N SER A 119 8.54 -15.85 -4.59
CA SER A 119 8.25 -16.80 -5.67
C SER A 119 9.53 -17.18 -6.42
N PRO A 120 9.58 -18.39 -7.03
CA PRO A 120 10.70 -18.84 -7.84
C PRO A 120 10.88 -18.07 -9.15
#